data_AF-A0A2D5PPT9-F1
#
_entry.id   AF-A0A2D5PPT9-F1
#
_cell.length_a   1.000
_cell.length_b   1.000
_cell.length_c   1.000
_cell.angle_alpha   90.00
_cell.angle_beta   90.00
_cell.angle_gamma   90.00
#
_symmetry.space_group_name_H-M   'P 1'
#
loop_
_entity.id
_entity.type
_entity.pdbx_description
1 polymer ?
#
loop_
_entity_poly.entity_id
_entity_poly.type
_entity_poly.pdbx_seq_one_letter_code
_entity_poly.pdbx_strand_id
1 'polypeptide(L)'
;MTYSTPDMSEWPPIRVYDTDFRKPLKEMADTVDHLELWNWFKNESPPDDLGYSFWKHENIKMISRSLPTDEHSGATFAFAMRCMQAIAINGFDKWKTEYNTSK
;
A
#
# COMPACT_ATOMS: atom_id res chain seq x y z
N MET A 1 -8.04 8.96 15.65
CA MET A 1 -8.65 7.66 15.32
C MET A 1 -7.50 6.71 15.12
N THR A 2 -7.36 5.69 15.97
CA THR A 2 -6.47 4.57 15.69
C THR A 2 -7.09 3.85 14.49
N TYR A 3 -6.48 3.98 13.32
CA TYR A 3 -6.81 3.07 12.24
C TYR A 3 -6.37 1.67 12.71
N SER A 4 -7.14 0.65 12.32
CA SER A 4 -6.75 -0.73 12.47
C SER A 4 -7.05 -1.35 11.12
N THR A 5 -6.03 -1.94 10.51
CA THR A 5 -6.16 -2.54 9.18
C THR A 5 -7.03 -3.80 9.25
N PRO A 6 -7.83 -4.08 8.20
CA PRO A 6 -8.66 -5.29 8.14
C PRO A 6 -7.83 -6.56 8.21
N ASP A 7 -8.38 -7.64 8.78
CA ASP A 7 -7.69 -8.94 8.86
C ASP A 7 -7.32 -9.45 7.46
N MET A 8 -6.24 -10.22 7.33
CA MET A 8 -5.76 -10.74 6.04
C MET A 8 -6.86 -11.51 5.27
N SER A 9 -7.79 -12.16 5.96
CA SER A 9 -8.94 -12.87 5.35
C SER A 9 -9.93 -11.94 4.64
N GLU A 10 -9.94 -10.65 4.95
CA GLU A 10 -10.80 -9.64 4.33
C GLU A 10 -10.20 -9.04 3.05
N TRP A 11 -8.92 -9.28 2.79
CA TRP A 11 -8.23 -8.79 1.59
C TRP A 11 -8.60 -9.63 0.37
N PRO A 12 -8.96 -9.00 -0.76
CA PRO A 12 -9.31 -9.72 -1.97
C PRO A 12 -8.10 -10.50 -2.52
N PRO A 13 -8.31 -11.53 -3.36
CA PRO A 13 -7.21 -12.22 -4.03
C PRO A 13 -6.40 -11.28 -4.94
N ILE A 14 -5.16 -10.99 -4.54
CA ILE A 14 -4.23 -10.13 -5.27
C ILE A 14 -3.10 -11.01 -5.76
N ARG A 15 -2.85 -11.01 -7.06
CA ARG A 15 -1.77 -11.79 -7.67
C ARG A 15 -0.82 -10.83 -8.38
N VAL A 16 0.46 -10.96 -8.11
CA VAL A 16 1.54 -10.25 -8.80
C VAL A 16 2.56 -11.29 -9.21
N TYR A 17 2.92 -11.34 -10.49
CA TYR A 17 3.76 -12.40 -11.06
C TYR A 17 3.27 -13.82 -10.67
N ASP A 18 1.95 -14.05 -10.82
CA ASP A 18 1.24 -15.29 -10.48
C ASP A 18 1.28 -15.75 -9.02
N THR A 19 1.90 -14.95 -8.14
CA THR A 19 2.06 -15.23 -6.70
C THR A 19 1.02 -14.45 -5.89
N ASP A 20 0.49 -15.05 -4.83
CA ASP A 20 -0.40 -14.37 -3.88
C ASP A 20 0.33 -13.23 -3.18
N PHE A 21 -0.13 -12.00 -3.41
CA PHE A 21 0.49 -10.77 -2.93
C PHE A 21 -0.26 -10.16 -1.74
N ARG A 22 -1.23 -10.87 -1.16
CA ARG A 22 -2.00 -10.36 0.00
C ARG A 22 -1.12 -10.12 1.22
N LYS A 23 -0.18 -11.02 1.52
CA LYS A 23 0.73 -10.87 2.67
C LYS A 23 1.57 -9.60 2.57
N PRO A 24 2.37 -9.36 1.51
CA PRO A 24 3.14 -8.12 1.38
C PRO A 24 2.28 -6.86 1.44
N LEU A 25 1.07 -6.91 0.87
CA LEU A 25 0.18 -5.75 0.88
C LEU A 25 -0.42 -5.47 2.27
N LYS A 26 -0.72 -6.52 3.04
CA LYS A 26 -1.14 -6.40 4.45
C LYS A 26 -0.01 -5.85 5.31
N GLU A 27 1.20 -6.37 5.16
CA GLU A 27 2.39 -5.87 5.87
C GLU A 27 2.64 -4.39 5.57
N MET A 28 2.45 -3.96 4.31
CA MET A 28 2.48 -2.55 3.93
C MET A 28 1.41 -1.74 4.68
N ALA A 29 0.16 -2.19 4.67
CA ALA A 29 -0.94 -1.49 5.34
C ALA A 29 -0.68 -1.34 6.84
N ASP A 30 -0.22 -2.42 7.50
CA ASP A 30 0.10 -2.43 8.93
C ASP A 30 1.23 -1.47 9.27
N THR A 31 2.23 -1.41 8.39
CA THR A 31 3.35 -0.49 8.53
C THR A 31 2.88 0.96 8.40
N VAL A 32 2.04 1.26 7.41
CA VAL A 32 1.46 2.60 7.22
C VAL A 32 0.60 3.02 8.40
N ASP A 33 -0.16 2.07 8.95
CA ASP A 33 -0.99 2.25 10.13
C ASP A 33 -0.17 2.56 11.37
N HIS A 34 0.86 1.74 11.64
CA HIS A 34 1.79 1.93 12.75
C HIS A 34 2.55 3.26 12.68
N LEU A 35 2.88 3.72 11.47
CA LEU A 35 3.55 4.99 11.23
C LEU A 35 2.59 6.20 11.16
N GLU A 36 1.28 5.97 11.31
CA GLU A 36 0.23 6.99 11.23
C GLU A 36 0.21 7.78 9.91
N LEU A 37 0.59 7.14 8.79
CA LEU A 37 0.82 7.79 7.50
C LEU A 37 -0.42 7.84 6.58
N TRP A 38 -1.58 7.35 7.01
CA TRP A 38 -2.80 7.35 6.19
C TRP A 38 -3.19 8.76 5.69
N ASN A 39 -3.08 9.78 6.55
CA ASN A 39 -3.39 11.15 6.13
C ASN A 39 -2.35 11.71 5.14
N TRP A 40 -1.09 11.26 5.20
CA TRP A 40 -0.10 11.63 4.21
C TRP A 40 -0.47 11.03 2.84
N PHE A 41 -0.77 9.73 2.78
CA PHE A 41 -1.22 9.06 1.56
C PHE A 41 -2.43 9.72 0.90
N LYS A 42 -3.35 10.28 1.69
CA LYS A 42 -4.54 10.96 1.16
C LYS A 42 -4.22 12.26 0.40
N ASN A 43 -3.12 12.94 0.76
CA ASN A 43 -2.80 14.28 0.29
C ASN A 43 -1.55 14.36 -0.57
N GLU A 44 -0.73 13.31 -0.57
CA GLU A 44 0.49 13.28 -1.33
C GLU A 44 0.21 13.08 -2.83
N SER A 45 1.15 13.54 -3.65
CA SER A 45 1.13 13.33 -5.09
C SER A 45 2.55 12.95 -5.52
N PRO A 46 2.82 11.69 -5.86
CA PRO A 46 4.14 11.29 -6.32
C PRO A 46 4.47 12.04 -7.61
N PRO A 47 5.72 12.46 -7.86
CA PRO A 47 6.10 13.15 -9.10
C PRO A 47 5.74 12.32 -10.34
N ASP A 48 5.16 12.96 -11.35
CA ASP A 48 4.61 12.28 -12.53
C ASP A 48 5.65 11.43 -13.29
N ASP A 49 6.90 11.89 -13.31
CA ASP A 49 8.02 11.27 -14.03
C ASP A 49 8.74 10.17 -13.23
N LEU A 50 8.50 10.08 -11.92
CA LEU A 50 9.16 9.14 -11.01
C LEU A 50 8.20 8.09 -10.45
N GLY A 51 6.98 8.53 -10.13
CA GLY A 51 6.07 7.80 -9.28
C GLY A 51 6.70 7.38 -7.96
N TYR A 52 6.11 6.39 -7.34
CA TYR A 52 6.55 5.86 -6.05
C TYR A 52 7.87 5.07 -6.10
N SER A 53 8.25 4.53 -7.26
CA SER A 53 9.45 3.70 -7.41
C SER A 53 10.75 4.47 -7.22
N PHE A 54 10.76 5.76 -7.56
CA PHE A 54 11.98 6.58 -7.59
C PHE A 54 11.88 7.86 -6.75
N TRP A 55 10.74 8.10 -6.12
CA TRP A 55 10.54 9.28 -5.30
C TRP A 55 11.25 9.16 -3.94
N LYS A 56 12.20 10.06 -3.69
CA LYS A 56 13.06 10.05 -2.50
C LYS A 56 12.45 10.80 -1.31
N HIS A 57 11.20 10.51 -0.96
CA HIS A 57 10.52 11.13 0.17
C HIS A 57 10.88 10.46 1.52
N GLU A 58 10.95 11.23 2.61
CA GLU A 58 11.31 10.67 3.94
C GLU A 58 10.31 9.63 4.44
N ASN A 59 9.00 9.85 4.24
CA ASN A 59 7.98 8.86 4.60
C ASN A 59 8.14 7.53 3.82
N ILE A 60 8.59 7.59 2.56
CA ILE A 60 8.84 6.39 1.76
C ILE A 60 10.03 5.60 2.34
N LYS A 61 11.11 6.31 2.72
CA LYS A 61 12.26 5.69 3.38
C LYS A 61 11.87 5.09 4.74
N MET A 62 11.00 5.77 5.49
CA MET A 62 10.51 5.30 6.78
C MET A 62 9.69 4.02 6.62
N ILE A 63 8.74 3.99 5.69
CA ILE A 63 7.96 2.79 5.36
C ILE A 63 8.90 1.63 4.98
N SER A 64 9.82 1.85 4.04
CA SER A 64 10.76 0.81 3.58
C SER A 64 11.60 0.22 4.71
N ARG A 65 12.01 1.03 5.70
CA ARG A 65 12.79 0.57 6.87
C ARG A 65 11.95 -0.14 7.92
N SER A 66 10.64 0.11 7.96
CA SER A 66 9.72 -0.44 8.96
C SER A 66 9.01 -1.70 8.49
N LEU A 67 9.12 -2.06 7.21
CA LEU A 67 8.61 -3.33 6.72
C LEU A 67 9.33 -4.51 7.38
N PRO A 68 8.61 -5.58 7.75
CA PRO A 68 9.20 -6.74 8.41
C PRO A 68 10.11 -7.55 7.48
N THR A 69 9.92 -7.43 6.17
CA THR A 69 10.69 -8.14 5.14
C THR A 69 11.00 -7.22 3.95
N ASP A 70 12.11 -7.49 3.27
CA ASP A 70 12.49 -6.81 2.02
C ASP A 70 12.04 -7.64 0.80
N GLU A 71 10.79 -8.12 0.81
CA GLU A 71 10.21 -8.95 -0.26
C GLU A 71 9.77 -8.11 -1.48
N HIS A 72 9.94 -6.79 -1.45
CA HIS A 72 9.50 -5.90 -2.52
C HIS A 72 10.63 -5.56 -3.51
N SER A 73 10.38 -5.83 -4.79
CA SER A 73 11.04 -5.08 -5.86
C SER A 73 10.55 -3.62 -5.87
N GLY A 74 11.28 -2.71 -6.52
CA GLY A 74 10.80 -1.32 -6.69
C GLY A 74 9.40 -1.23 -7.32
N ALA A 75 9.06 -2.14 -8.25
CA ALA A 75 7.73 -2.20 -8.86
C ALA A 75 6.64 -2.66 -7.87
N THR A 76 6.89 -3.72 -7.10
CA THR A 76 5.91 -4.24 -6.14
C THR A 76 5.76 -3.34 -4.91
N PHE A 77 6.82 -2.63 -4.53
CA PHE A 77 6.77 -1.58 -3.51
C PHE A 77 5.89 -0.41 -3.97
N ALA A 78 6.12 0.09 -5.19
CA ALA A 78 5.33 1.19 -5.75
C ALA A 78 3.85 0.80 -5.96
N PHE A 79 3.59 -0.43 -6.38
CA PHE A 79 2.23 -0.98 -6.45
C PHE A 79 1.54 -0.95 -5.09
N ALA A 80 2.20 -1.47 -4.05
CA ALA A 80 1.65 -1.48 -2.70
C ALA A 80 1.36 -0.05 -2.19
N MET A 81 2.26 0.90 -2.42
CA MET A 81 2.04 2.32 -2.08
C MET A 81 0.84 2.94 -2.83
N ARG A 82 0.65 2.62 -4.12
CA ARG A 82 -0.56 3.05 -4.84
C ARG A 82 -1.85 2.46 -4.26
N CYS A 83 -1.83 1.21 -3.81
CA CYS A 83 -2.97 0.64 -3.10
C CYS A 83 -3.23 1.37 -1.78
N MET A 84 -2.19 1.72 -1.01
CA MET A 84 -2.35 2.48 0.24
C MET A 84 -2.94 3.86 -0.01
N GLN A 85 -2.47 4.56 -1.05
CA GLN A 85 -3.06 5.83 -1.49
C GLN A 85 -4.54 5.68 -1.85
N ALA A 86 -4.89 4.67 -2.65
CA ALA A 86 -6.27 4.42 -3.04
C ALA A 86 -7.17 4.11 -1.83
N ILE A 87 -6.68 3.29 -0.89
CA ILE A 87 -7.38 2.97 0.37
C ILE A 87 -7.54 4.23 1.23
N ALA A 88 -6.51 5.06 1.35
CA ALA A 88 -6.57 6.31 2.13
C ALA A 88 -7.60 7.31 1.58
N ILE A 89 -7.75 7.36 0.25
CA ILE A 89 -8.68 8.26 -0.44
C ILE A 89 -10.11 7.72 -0.40
N ASN A 90 -10.30 6.44 -0.71
CA ASN A 90 -11.61 5.85 -0.98
C ASN A 90 -12.20 5.02 0.18
N GLY A 91 -11.36 4.62 1.14
CA GLY A 91 -11.68 3.59 2.12
C GLY A 91 -11.48 2.17 1.58
N PHE A 92 -11.19 1.23 2.50
CA PHE A 92 -10.86 -0.16 2.16
C PHE A 92 -11.98 -0.88 1.42
N ASP A 93 -13.25 -0.75 1.86
CA ASP A 93 -14.36 -1.47 1.24
C ASP A 93 -14.64 -1.05 -0.21
N LYS A 94 -14.49 0.25 -0.50
CA LYS A 94 -14.64 0.76 -1.85
C LYS A 94 -13.48 0.27 -2.73
N TRP A 95 -12.24 0.39 -2.25
CA TRP A 95 -11.07 -0.12 -2.95
C TRP A 95 -11.16 -1.63 -3.25
N LYS A 96 -11.59 -2.44 -2.27
CA LYS A 96 -11.78 -3.88 -2.39
C LYS A 96 -12.79 -4.22 -3.50
N THR A 97 -13.90 -3.50 -3.56
CA THR A 97 -14.92 -3.66 -4.60
C THR A 97 -14.36 -3.37 -5.99
N GLU A 98 -13.69 -2.22 -6.14
CA GLU A 98 -13.14 -1.75 -7.43
C GLU A 98 -12.02 -2.65 -7.95
N TYR A 99 -11.18 -3.18 -7.06
CA TYR A 99 -10.10 -4.09 -7.43
C TYR A 99 -10.64 -5.40 -8.01
N ASN A 100 -11.75 -5.90 -7.49
CA ASN A 100 -12.39 -7.12 -7.98
C ASN A 100 -13.12 -6.94 -9.33
N THR A 101 -13.60 -5.73 -9.63
CA THR A 101 -14.28 -5.43 -10.91
C THR A 101 -13.33 -5.08 -12.05
N SER A 102 -12.08 -4.74 -11.75
CA SER A 102 -11.07 -4.32 -12.73
C SER A 102 -10.25 -5.48 -13.30
N LYS A 103 -10.60 -6.73 -12.98
CA LYS A 103 -9.94 -7.96 -13.45
C LYS A 103 -10.76 -8.68 -14.50
#